data_AF-A0A1E2S2C6-F1
#
_entry.id   AF-A0A1E2S2C6-F1
#
_cell.length_a   1.000
_cell.length_b   1.000
_cell.length_c   1.000
_cell.angle_alpha   90.00
_cell.angle_beta   90.00
_cell.angle_gamma   90.00
#
_symmetry.space_group_name_H-M   'P 1'
#
loop_
_entity.id
_entity.type
_entity.pdbx_description
1 polymer ?
#
loop_
_entity_poly.entity_id
_entity_poly.type
_entity_poly.pdbx_seq_one_letter_code
_entity_poly.pdbx_strand_id
1 'polypeptide(L)'
;MSYSWPILSTVTFLPVLGALLIGLLRSDDESAARNARWIALWTTLITFAISLLIWRDFDPTTADFQFVEHREWIGPINFHMGVDGISMLFIILTTFLMPLCILASWLSVKTRVKEYMIAFLVLETLMIGVFGALDLVLFYVSSKAA
;
A
#
# COMPACT_ATOMS: atom_id res chain seq x y z
N MET A 1 13.40 -3.46 -17.72
CA MET A 1 12.44 -2.75 -18.59
C MET A 1 12.25 -1.35 -18.01
N SER A 2 12.41 -0.27 -18.79
CA SER A 2 12.08 1.08 -18.32
C SER A 2 10.56 1.23 -18.31
N TYR A 3 9.94 1.07 -17.14
CA TYR A 3 8.52 1.35 -16.97
C TYR A 3 8.28 2.84 -17.21
N SER A 4 7.52 3.18 -18.24
CA SER A 4 7.05 4.55 -18.50
C SER A 4 5.93 4.99 -17.55
N TRP A 5 5.42 4.06 -16.75
CA TRP A 5 4.36 4.27 -15.77
C TRP A 5 4.92 4.24 -14.33
N PRO A 6 4.45 5.13 -13.43
CA PRO A 6 4.85 5.17 -12.03
C PRO A 6 4.31 3.97 -11.23
N ILE A 7 4.98 2.82 -11.33
CA ILE A 7 4.52 1.56 -10.75
C ILE A 7 4.58 1.58 -9.22
N LEU A 8 5.54 2.30 -8.63
CA LEU A 8 5.74 2.37 -7.19
C LEU A 8 4.66 3.26 -6.55
N SER A 9 4.35 4.41 -7.15
CA SER A 9 3.19 5.21 -6.74
C SER A 9 1.90 4.40 -6.87
N THR A 10 1.75 3.59 -7.92
CA THR A 10 0.54 2.78 -8.12
C THR A 10 0.33 1.79 -6.98
N VAL A 11 1.36 1.03 -6.60
CA VAL A 11 1.30 0.08 -5.47
C VAL A 11 1.02 0.81 -4.15
N THR A 12 1.62 1.98 -3.96
CA THR A 12 1.46 2.76 -2.71
C THR A 12 0.04 3.32 -2.56
N PHE A 13 -0.56 3.85 -3.63
CA PHE A 13 -1.87 4.52 -3.56
C PHE A 13 -3.07 3.60 -3.85
N LEU A 14 -2.86 2.38 -4.35
CA LEU A 14 -3.95 1.44 -4.62
C LEU A 14 -4.78 1.10 -3.36
N PRO A 15 -4.16 0.83 -2.18
CA PRO A 15 -4.92 0.61 -0.95
C PRO A 15 -5.74 1.82 -0.51
N VAL A 16 -5.23 3.05 -0.68
CA VAL A 16 -5.99 4.30 -0.45
C VAL A 16 -7.22 4.36 -1.35
N LEU A 17 -7.11 3.98 -2.63
CA LEU A 17 -8.27 3.93 -3.52
C LEU A 17 -9.32 2.94 -2.99
N GLY A 18 -8.90 1.75 -2.54
CA GLY A 18 -9.79 0.79 -1.89
C GLY A 18 -10.45 1.35 -0.62
N ALA A 19 -9.69 2.07 0.20
CA ALA A 19 -10.19 2.71 1.41
C ALA A 19 -11.26 3.77 1.10
N LEU A 20 -11.05 4.58 0.06
CA LEU A 20 -12.03 5.55 -0.42
C LEU A 20 -13.30 4.86 -0.93
N LEU A 21 -13.18 3.76 -1.69
CA LEU A 21 -14.34 2.98 -2.15
C LEU A 21 -15.17 2.44 -0.98
N ILE A 22 -14.52 1.98 0.10
CA ILE A 22 -15.22 1.54 1.32
C ILE A 22 -15.87 2.73 2.03
N GLY A 23 -15.21 3.88 2.10
CA GLY A 23 -15.74 5.11 2.71
C GLY A 23 -17.00 5.65 2.02
N LEU A 24 -17.15 5.41 0.72
CA LEU A 24 -18.34 5.79 -0.06
C LEU A 24 -19.57 4.87 0.21
N LEU A 25 -19.40 3.75 0.92
CA LEU A 25 -20.52 2.90 1.31
C LEU A 25 -21.38 3.62 2.36
N ARG A 26 -22.61 4.00 1.97
CA ARG A 26 -23.51 4.82 2.81
C ARG A 26 -24.24 4.02 3.89
N SER A 27 -24.38 2.72 3.74
CA SER A 27 -25.10 1.86 4.69
C SER A 27 -24.14 1.26 5.73
N ASP A 28 -24.66 1.00 6.93
CA ASP A 28 -23.96 0.28 8.01
C ASP A 28 -24.55 -1.12 8.25
N ASP A 29 -25.34 -1.61 7.30
CA ASP A 29 -25.93 -2.96 7.33
C ASP A 29 -24.87 -4.05 7.13
N GLU A 30 -25.22 -5.30 7.45
CA GLU A 30 -24.34 -6.46 7.25
C GLU A 30 -23.86 -6.62 5.79
N SER A 31 -24.68 -6.20 4.83
CA SER A 31 -24.34 -6.19 3.40
C SER A 31 -23.17 -5.23 3.11
N ALA A 32 -23.16 -4.04 3.70
CA ALA A 32 -22.08 -3.08 3.56
C ALA A 32 -20.80 -3.56 4.24
N ALA A 33 -20.91 -4.18 5.42
CA ALA A 33 -19.77 -4.81 6.10
C ALA A 33 -19.15 -5.94 5.26
N ARG A 34 -19.99 -6.77 4.62
CA ARG A 34 -19.53 -7.82 3.70
C ARG A 34 -18.83 -7.23 2.48
N ASN A 35 -19.41 -6.21 1.86
CA ASN A 35 -18.83 -5.54 0.70
C ASN A 35 -17.49 -4.89 1.05
N ALA A 36 -17.37 -4.23 2.21
CA ALA A 36 -16.13 -3.64 2.67
C ALA A 36 -14.99 -4.66 2.77
N ARG A 37 -15.26 -5.84 3.35
CA ARG A 37 -14.26 -6.92 3.46
C ARG A 37 -13.81 -7.44 2.09
N TRP A 38 -14.75 -7.61 1.15
CA TRP A 38 -14.40 -8.03 -0.20
C TRP A 38 -13.60 -6.97 -0.97
N ILE A 39 -13.98 -5.70 -0.86
CA ILE A 39 -13.24 -4.60 -1.48
C ILE A 39 -11.81 -4.56 -0.92
N ALA A 40 -11.66 -4.62 0.41
CA ALA A 40 -10.35 -4.64 1.04
C ALA A 40 -9.53 -5.85 0.57
N LEU A 41 -10.09 -7.05 0.63
CA LEU A 41 -9.40 -8.27 0.20
C LEU A 41 -8.93 -8.18 -1.27
N TRP A 42 -9.80 -7.79 -2.20
CA TRP A 42 -9.42 -7.65 -3.61
C TRP A 42 -8.35 -6.58 -3.80
N THR A 43 -8.47 -5.44 -3.11
CA THR A 43 -7.48 -4.35 -3.21
C THR A 43 -6.10 -4.83 -2.77
N THR A 44 -6.01 -5.51 -1.63
CA THR A 44 -4.74 -6.04 -1.08
C THR A 44 -4.17 -7.16 -1.93
N LEU A 45 -5.02 -8.05 -2.48
CA LEU A 45 -4.58 -9.09 -3.41
C LEU A 45 -3.99 -8.51 -4.71
N ILE A 46 -4.61 -7.46 -5.27
CA ILE A 46 -4.09 -6.77 -6.45
C ILE A 46 -2.78 -6.05 -6.09
N THR A 47 -2.71 -5.40 -4.94
CA THR A 47 -1.49 -4.73 -4.44
C THR A 47 -0.34 -5.73 -4.31
N PHE A 48 -0.60 -6.91 -3.73
CA PHE A 48 0.34 -8.01 -3.65
C PHE A 48 0.79 -8.50 -5.03
N ALA A 49 -0.16 -8.73 -5.96
CA ALA A 49 0.17 -9.16 -7.31
C ALA A 49 1.08 -8.17 -8.05
N ILE A 50 0.82 -6.87 -7.92
CA ILE A 50 1.68 -5.84 -8.53
C ILE A 50 3.06 -5.80 -7.82
N SER A 51 3.11 -5.97 -6.50
CA SER A 51 4.39 -6.03 -5.78
C SER A 51 5.27 -7.21 -6.22
N LEU A 52 4.67 -8.35 -6.58
CA LEU A 52 5.40 -9.48 -7.17
C LEU A 52 5.93 -9.18 -8.58
N LEU A 53 5.20 -8.39 -9.37
CA LEU A 53 5.70 -7.95 -10.69
C LEU A 53 6.93 -7.05 -10.53
N ILE A 54 6.89 -6.11 -9.58
CA ILE A 54 8.05 -5.27 -9.24
C ILE A 54 9.22 -6.15 -8.79
N TRP A 55 8.98 -7.16 -7.94
CA TRP A 55 10.02 -8.07 -7.48
C TRP A 55 10.70 -8.83 -8.62
N ARG A 56 9.91 -9.32 -9.57
CA ARG A 56 10.41 -10.09 -10.72
C ARG A 56 11.31 -9.24 -11.62
N ASP A 57 11.00 -7.95 -11.76
CA ASP A 57 11.73 -7.02 -12.60
C ASP A 57 12.84 -6.25 -11.85
N PHE A 58 13.00 -6.51 -10.55
CA PHE A 58 14.06 -5.94 -9.71
C PHE A 58 15.40 -6.63 -9.99
N ASP A 59 16.45 -5.84 -10.20
CA ASP A 59 17.81 -6.35 -10.41
C ASP A 59 18.62 -6.35 -9.09
N PRO A 60 18.84 -7.49 -8.44
CA PRO A 60 19.56 -7.55 -7.17
C PRO A 60 21.08 -7.39 -7.31
N THR A 61 21.62 -7.28 -8.53
CA THR A 61 23.07 -7.16 -8.77
C THR A 61 23.59 -5.73 -8.63
N THR A 62 22.69 -4.75 -8.53
CA THR A 62 23.02 -3.33 -8.37
C THR A 62 22.66 -2.85 -6.95
N ALA A 63 23.48 -1.95 -6.41
CA ALA A 63 23.21 -1.30 -5.12
C ALA A 63 22.38 -0.01 -5.26
N ASP A 64 22.03 0.36 -6.49
CA ASP A 64 21.28 1.58 -6.79
C ASP A 64 19.78 1.40 -6.50
N PHE A 65 19.13 2.50 -6.15
CA PHE A 65 17.67 2.52 -6.02
C PHE A 65 17.02 2.32 -7.40
N GLN A 66 16.02 1.44 -7.45
CA GLN A 66 15.25 1.14 -8.65
C GLN A 66 13.83 1.67 -8.53
N PHE A 67 13.15 1.78 -9.67
CA PHE A 67 11.79 2.34 -9.75
C PHE A 67 11.68 3.73 -9.10
N VAL A 68 12.73 4.54 -9.27
CA VAL A 68 12.82 5.86 -8.66
C VAL A 68 11.83 6.81 -9.32
N GLU A 69 10.99 7.40 -8.49
CA GLU A 69 10.02 8.42 -8.87
C GLU A 69 10.35 9.70 -8.13
N HIS A 70 10.61 10.77 -8.88
CA HIS A 70 10.92 12.09 -8.33
C HIS A 70 9.92 13.11 -8.88
N ARG A 71 9.15 13.74 -7.99
CA ARG A 71 8.30 14.89 -8.31
C ARG A 71 8.45 15.99 -7.28
N GLU A 72 8.57 17.22 -7.73
CA GLU A 72 8.50 18.39 -6.87
C GLU A 72 7.08 18.52 -6.29
N TRP A 73 6.95 18.66 -4.97
CA TRP A 73 5.65 18.77 -4.31
C TRP A 73 5.38 20.18 -3.79
N ILE A 74 6.09 20.63 -2.76
CA ILE A 74 5.92 21.98 -2.17
C ILE A 74 7.28 22.52 -1.71
N GLY A 75 7.80 23.53 -2.41
CA GLY A 75 9.06 24.18 -2.05
C GLY A 75 10.23 23.19 -2.02
N PRO A 76 10.99 23.05 -0.92
CA PRO A 76 12.10 22.09 -0.84
C PRO A 76 11.64 20.63 -0.66
N ILE A 77 10.34 20.39 -0.47
CA ILE A 77 9.80 19.03 -0.25
C ILE A 77 9.58 18.36 -1.60
N ASN A 78 10.29 17.26 -1.80
CA ASN A 78 10.17 16.43 -2.98
C ASN A 78 9.45 15.13 -2.64
N PHE A 79 8.54 14.72 -3.50
CA PHE A 79 8.06 13.35 -3.53
C PHE A 79 9.15 12.51 -4.20
N HIS A 80 10.02 11.94 -3.38
CA HIS A 80 11.08 11.05 -3.84
C HIS A 80 10.82 9.66 -3.28
N MET A 81 10.49 8.74 -4.18
CA MET A 81 10.31 7.33 -3.86
C MET A 81 11.27 6.47 -4.69
N GLY A 82 11.65 5.34 -4.14
CA GLY A 82 12.47 4.34 -4.81
C GLY A 82 12.60 3.11 -3.93
N VAL A 83 13.01 2.00 -4.52
CA VAL A 83 13.12 0.72 -3.81
C VAL A 83 14.56 0.20 -3.94
N ASP A 84 15.14 -0.21 -2.82
CA ASP A 84 16.39 -0.96 -2.75
C ASP A 84 16.13 -2.44 -2.41
N GLY A 85 17.20 -3.25 -2.34
CA GLY A 85 17.08 -4.69 -2.10
C GLY A 85 16.38 -5.04 -0.77
N ILE A 86 16.59 -4.24 0.28
CA ILE A 86 15.96 -4.48 1.59
C ILE A 86 14.50 -4.04 1.58
N SER A 87 14.21 -2.83 1.06
CA SER A 87 12.85 -2.30 0.99
C SER A 87 11.94 -3.18 0.15
N MET A 88 12.46 -3.78 -0.93
CA MET A 88 11.71 -4.72 -1.76
C MET A 88 11.18 -5.91 -0.94
N LEU A 89 12.02 -6.49 -0.08
CA LEU A 89 11.63 -7.62 0.76
C LEU A 89 10.54 -7.23 1.76
N PHE A 90 10.66 -6.05 2.37
CA PHE A 90 9.66 -5.55 3.33
C PHE A 90 8.34 -5.16 2.66
N ILE A 91 8.37 -4.61 1.44
CA ILE A 91 7.17 -4.30 0.67
C ILE A 91 6.42 -5.60 0.35
N ILE A 92 7.10 -6.63 -0.17
CA ILE A 92 6.47 -7.94 -0.48
C ILE A 92 5.90 -8.57 0.79
N LEU A 93 6.65 -8.53 1.90
CA LEU A 93 6.18 -9.07 3.17
C LEU A 93 4.92 -8.35 3.64
N THR A 94 4.89 -7.02 3.55
CA THR A 94 3.74 -6.19 3.94
C THR A 94 2.51 -6.53 3.10
N THR A 95 2.65 -6.51 1.77
CA THR A 95 1.55 -6.79 0.84
C THR A 95 1.11 -8.25 0.90
N PHE A 96 1.97 -9.18 1.30
CA PHE A 96 1.61 -10.58 1.55
C PHE A 96 0.81 -10.75 2.85
N LEU A 97 1.20 -10.07 3.92
CA LEU A 97 0.53 -10.18 5.22
C LEU A 97 -0.84 -9.51 5.23
N MET A 98 -1.02 -8.41 4.50
CA MET A 98 -2.27 -7.65 4.50
C MET A 98 -3.53 -8.47 4.12
N PRO A 99 -3.57 -9.23 3.01
CA PRO A 99 -4.72 -10.08 2.68
C PRO A 99 -4.96 -11.15 3.75
N LEU A 100 -3.90 -11.73 4.34
CA LEU A 100 -4.02 -12.70 5.43
C LEU A 100 -4.64 -12.08 6.68
N CYS A 101 -4.24 -10.86 7.04
CA CYS A 101 -4.81 -10.12 8.15
C CYS A 101 -6.30 -9.80 7.93
N ILE A 102 -6.67 -9.43 6.70
CA ILE A 102 -8.08 -9.21 6.33
C ILE A 102 -8.88 -10.51 6.46
N LEU A 103 -8.35 -11.64 5.96
CA LEU A 103 -8.98 -12.95 6.09
C LEU A 103 -9.16 -13.36 7.56
N ALA A 104 -8.14 -13.17 8.40
CA ALA A 104 -8.21 -13.47 9.83
C ALA A 104 -9.26 -12.59 10.54
N SER A 105 -9.38 -11.33 10.15
CA SER A 105 -10.32 -10.37 10.77
C SER A 105 -11.79 -10.70 10.52
N TRP A 106 -12.12 -11.54 9.53
CA TRP A 106 -13.50 -11.89 9.16
C TRP A 106 -14.27 -12.56 10.30
N LEU A 107 -13.57 -13.36 11.11
CA LEU A 107 -14.12 -14.05 12.27
C LEU A 107 -14.09 -13.16 13.52
N SER A 108 -13.00 -12.40 13.71
CA SER A 108 -12.73 -11.65 14.95
C SER A 108 -13.46 -10.31 15.03
N VAL A 109 -13.64 -9.59 13.92
CA VAL A 109 -14.20 -8.22 13.91
C VAL A 109 -15.66 -8.26 13.50
N LYS A 110 -16.57 -7.96 14.45
CA LYS A 110 -18.03 -7.91 14.22
C LYS A 110 -18.62 -6.50 14.27
N THR A 111 -17.93 -5.54 14.88
CA THR A 111 -18.37 -4.15 15.01
C THR A 111 -17.44 -3.23 14.20
N ARG A 112 -17.98 -2.13 13.66
CA ARG A 112 -17.21 -1.11 12.89
C ARG A 112 -16.30 -1.71 11.80
N VAL A 113 -16.83 -2.70 11.07
CA VAL A 113 -16.07 -3.46 10.06
C VAL A 113 -15.55 -2.54 8.96
N LYS A 114 -16.33 -1.54 8.55
CA LYS A 114 -15.94 -0.58 7.51
C LYS A 114 -14.72 0.22 7.93
N GLU A 115 -14.77 0.83 9.11
CA GLU A 115 -13.67 1.63 9.65
C GLU A 115 -12.42 0.79 9.87
N TYR A 116 -12.59 -0.45 10.35
CA TYR A 116 -11.48 -1.39 10.50
C TYR A 116 -10.82 -1.73 9.15
N MET A 117 -11.60 -2.03 8.11
CA MET A 117 -11.05 -2.31 6.77
C MET A 117 -10.35 -1.09 6.17
N ILE A 118 -10.91 0.11 6.34
CA ILE A 118 -10.29 1.37 5.92
C ILE A 118 -8.93 1.55 6.62
N ALA A 119 -8.88 1.34 7.93
CA ALA A 119 -7.65 1.46 8.70
C ALA A 119 -6.56 0.48 8.21
N PHE A 120 -6.92 -0.76 7.88
CA PHE A 120 -5.97 -1.75 7.33
C PHE A 120 -5.41 -1.33 5.97
N LEU A 121 -6.26 -0.83 5.06
CA LEU A 121 -5.81 -0.34 3.76
C LEU A 121 -4.94 0.91 3.87
N VAL A 122 -5.29 1.84 4.77
CA VAL A 122 -4.45 3.01 5.05
C VAL A 122 -3.11 2.58 5.63
N LEU A 123 -3.11 1.63 6.56
CA LEU A 123 -1.88 1.06 7.13
C LEU A 123 -1.00 0.42 6.06
N GLU A 124 -1.58 -0.34 5.12
CA GLU A 124 -0.84 -0.91 3.99
C GLU A 124 -0.12 0.16 3.17
N THR A 125 -0.84 1.23 2.80
CA THR A 125 -0.24 2.37 2.08
C THR A 125 0.90 3.02 2.86
N LEU A 126 0.71 3.26 4.17
CA LEU A 126 1.72 3.89 5.00
C LEU A 126 2.96 3.00 5.14
N MET A 127 2.79 1.69 5.34
CA MET A 127 3.90 0.75 5.41
C MET A 127 4.68 0.70 4.09
N ILE A 128 4.01 0.64 2.94
CA ILE A 128 4.67 0.72 1.63
C ILE A 128 5.40 2.07 1.48
N GLY A 129 4.79 3.16 1.93
CA GLY A 129 5.40 4.49 1.95
C GLY A 129 6.66 4.57 2.81
N VAL A 130 6.69 3.92 3.97
CA VAL A 130 7.88 3.87 4.84
C VAL A 130 9.08 3.23 4.14
N PHE A 131 8.86 2.10 3.46
CA PHE A 131 9.92 1.38 2.79
C PHE A 131 10.29 2.00 1.43
N GLY A 132 9.35 2.65 0.76
CA GLY A 132 9.58 3.27 -0.55
C GLY A 132 10.05 4.73 -0.52
N ALA A 133 10.03 5.41 0.63
CA ALA A 133 10.37 6.83 0.73
C ALA A 133 11.89 7.07 0.78
N LEU A 134 12.39 7.89 -0.15
CA LEU A 134 13.77 8.39 -0.14
C LEU A 134 13.89 9.80 0.45
N ASP A 135 12.78 10.52 0.54
CA ASP A 135 12.70 11.83 1.19
C ASP A 135 12.38 11.69 2.70
N LEU A 136 13.09 12.45 3.54
CA LEU A 136 12.94 12.40 5.00
C LEU A 136 11.54 12.80 5.48
N VAL A 137 10.87 13.75 4.81
CA VAL A 137 9.53 14.19 5.18
C VAL A 137 8.52 13.09 4.88
N LEU A 138 8.59 12.49 3.69
CA LEU A 138 7.70 11.39 3.29
C LEU A 138 7.89 10.16 4.20
N PHE A 139 9.14 9.82 4.52
CA PHE A 139 9.48 8.76 5.46
C PHE A 139 8.92 9.04 6.87
N TYR A 140 9.12 10.26 7.38
CA TYR A 140 8.66 10.63 8.72
C TYR A 140 7.13 10.58 8.84
N VAL A 141 6.41 11.13 7.86
CA VAL A 141 4.95 11.12 7.86
C VAL A 141 4.42 9.68 7.80
N SER A 142 4.96 8.86 6.90
CA SER A 142 4.51 7.47 6.73
C SER A 142 4.79 6.63 7.97
N SER A 143 5.97 6.78 8.57
CA SER A 143 6.39 6.00 9.75
C SER A 143 5.69 6.42 11.04
N LYS A 144 5.33 7.70 11.16
CA LYS A 144 4.64 8.21 12.34
C LYS A 144 3.13 7.91 12.31
N ALA A 145 2.56 7.79 11.12
CA ALA A 145 1.14 7.52 10.93
C ALA A 145 0.79 6.03 10.91
N ALA A 146 1.77 5.16 10.58
CA ALA A 146 1.64 3.71 10.65
C ALA A 146 1.64 3.22 12.10
#